data_AF-A0A7S2GRX1-F1
#
_entry.id   AF-A0A7S2GRX1-F1
#
_cell.length_a   1.000
_cell.length_b   1.000
_cell.length_c   1.000
_cell.angle_alpha   90.00
_cell.angle_beta   90.00
_cell.angle_gamma   90.00
#
_symmetry.space_group_name_H-M   'P 1'
#
loop_
_entity.id
_entity.type
_entity.pdbx_description
1 polymer ?
#
loop_
_entity_poly.entity_id
_entity_poly.type
_entity_poly.pdbx_seq_one_letter_code
_entity_poly.pdbx_strand_id
1 'polypeptide(L)'
;EINGKQVDVELQQPGHLVVVDGPMRQPFDDYLEMNECNVEYDTHTIEKMSALHHVPKERRMTFDDSHKKYTRLEAMKVAKEQASIREKAADYSRDGKKVPDDDLMRVYNKALRQKLRGRARDDSPRGPRAPREAERHEP
;
A
#
# COMPACT_ATOMS: atom_id res chain seq x y z
N GLU A 1 23.87 -6.96 11.78
CA GLU A 1 23.32 -7.36 10.47
C GLU A 1 22.95 -8.83 10.55
N ILE A 2 21.68 -9.16 10.33
CA ILE A 2 21.16 -10.54 10.37
C ILE A 2 20.47 -10.77 9.03
N ASN A 3 20.89 -11.79 8.27
CA ASN A 3 20.37 -12.09 6.92
C ASN A 3 20.43 -10.91 5.92
N GLY A 4 21.46 -10.05 6.01
CA GLY A 4 21.58 -8.85 5.15
C GLY A 4 20.65 -7.69 5.54
N LYS A 5 19.90 -7.83 6.65
CA LYS A 5 19.04 -6.78 7.20
C LYS A 5 19.69 -6.18 8.43
N GLN A 6 19.74 -4.85 8.47
CA GLN A 6 20.12 -4.10 9.67
C GLN A 6 18.87 -3.99 10.56
N VAL A 7 19.01 -4.39 11.82
CA VAL A 7 17.97 -4.30 12.85
C VAL A 7 18.51 -3.53 14.03
N ASP A 8 17.62 -2.78 14.70
CA ASP A 8 17.96 -2.05 15.90
C ASP A 8 17.71 -2.93 17.13
N VAL A 9 18.49 -2.74 18.19
CA VAL A 9 18.33 -3.47 19.44
C VAL A 9 18.24 -2.46 20.58
N GLU A 10 17.17 -2.55 21.35
CA GLU A 10 16.88 -1.67 22.48
C GLU A 10 16.96 -2.45 23.80
N LEU A 11 17.51 -1.80 24.84
CA LEU A 11 17.48 -2.33 26.20
C LEU A 11 16.22 -1.82 26.91
N GLN A 12 15.23 -2.69 27.10
CA GLN A 12 14.00 -2.37 27.81
C GLN A 12 14.15 -2.67 29.30
N GLN A 13 13.72 -1.73 30.16
CA GLN A 13 13.75 -1.96 31.60
C GLN A 13 12.57 -2.82 32.07
N PRO A 14 12.80 -3.80 32.97
CA PRO A 14 14.06 -4.11 33.64
C PRO A 14 14.93 -5.12 32.86
N GLY A 15 15.95 -4.66 32.13
CA GLY A 15 17.12 -5.46 31.69
C GLY A 15 16.98 -6.41 30.50
N HIS A 16 15.95 -6.34 29.66
CA HIS A 16 15.77 -7.27 28.54
C HIS A 16 16.11 -6.63 27.19
N LEU A 17 16.75 -7.37 26.29
CA LEU A 17 17.03 -6.93 24.93
C LEU A 17 15.84 -7.20 24.02
N VAL A 18 15.44 -6.19 23.26
CA VAL A 18 14.34 -6.27 22.30
C VAL A 18 14.88 -5.88 20.93
N VAL A 19 14.65 -6.72 19.93
CA VAL A 19 14.90 -6.41 18.53
C VAL A 19 13.77 -5.53 18.02
N VAL A 20 14.12 -4.43 17.38
CA VAL A 20 13.20 -3.49 16.72
C VAL A 20 13.48 -3.52 15.22
N ASP A 21 12.45 -3.87 14.46
CA ASP A 21 12.48 -4.00 13.01
C ASP A 21 11.23 -3.37 12.39
N GLY A 22 11.30 -2.06 12.16
CA GLY A 22 10.16 -1.27 11.72
C GLY A 22 9.03 -1.27 12.75
N PRO A 23 7.79 -1.68 12.41
CA PRO A 23 6.70 -1.77 13.38
C PRO A 23 6.83 -3.00 14.30
N MET A 24 7.75 -3.92 14.03
CA MET A 24 7.91 -5.16 14.77
C MET A 24 8.84 -4.96 15.96
N ARG A 25 8.46 -5.50 17.11
CA ARG A 25 9.27 -5.60 18.32
C ARG A 25 9.20 -7.03 18.84
N GLN A 26 10.34 -7.59 19.20
CA GLN A 26 10.42 -8.99 19.63
C GLN A 26 11.57 -9.17 20.63
N PRO A 27 11.41 -10.00 21.67
CA PRO A 27 12.53 -10.38 22.53
C PRO A 27 13.71 -10.90 21.70
N PHE A 28 14.93 -10.50 22.09
CA PHE A 28 16.13 -10.82 21.31
C PHE A 28 16.36 -12.32 21.16
N ASP A 29 16.13 -13.09 22.22
CA ASP A 29 16.29 -14.54 22.22
C ASP A 29 15.32 -15.20 21.23
N ASP A 30 14.04 -14.81 21.27
CA ASP A 30 13.02 -15.29 20.34
C ASP A 30 13.34 -14.94 18.88
N TYR A 31 13.91 -13.75 18.63
CA TYR A 31 14.29 -13.32 17.29
C TYR A 31 15.43 -14.17 16.71
N LEU A 32 16.41 -14.54 17.54
CA LEU A 32 17.50 -15.42 17.13
C LEU A 32 17.04 -16.86 16.88
N GLU A 33 16.08 -17.34 17.66
CA GLU A 33 15.48 -18.68 17.51
C GLU A 33 14.45 -18.76 16.37
N MET A 34 14.15 -17.63 15.71
CA MET A 34 13.07 -17.50 14.72
C MET A 34 11.70 -17.92 15.27
N ASN A 35 11.46 -17.62 16.54
CA ASN A 35 10.23 -17.94 17.25
C ASN A 35 9.27 -16.75 17.27
N GLU A 36 8.15 -16.84 16.55
CA GLU A 36 7.20 -15.73 16.40
C GLU A 36 6.17 -15.62 17.54
N CYS A 37 6.25 -16.42 18.61
CA CYS A 37 5.21 -16.44 19.66
C CYS A 37 5.06 -15.11 20.44
N ASN A 38 6.15 -14.37 20.64
CA ASN A 38 6.17 -13.12 21.41
C ASN A 38 6.46 -11.90 20.54
N VAL A 39 6.07 -11.96 19.25
CA VAL A 39 6.20 -10.81 18.35
C VAL A 39 5.08 -9.82 18.60
N GLU A 40 5.45 -8.57 18.82
CA GLU A 40 4.52 -7.45 18.93
C GLU A 40 4.67 -6.56 17.71
N TYR A 41 3.55 -6.10 17.17
CA TYR A 41 3.53 -5.09 16.13
C TYR A 41 2.92 -3.82 16.69
N ASP A 42 3.67 -2.71 16.65
CA ASP A 42 3.11 -1.40 16.95
C ASP A 42 2.17 -0.98 15.81
N THR A 43 0.88 -1.24 16.00
CA THR A 43 -0.17 -0.79 15.09
C THR A 43 -0.57 0.67 15.34
N HIS A 44 -0.19 1.27 16.47
CA HIS A 44 -0.62 2.62 16.85
C HIS A 44 0.03 3.70 15.98
N THR A 45 1.24 3.47 15.51
CA THR A 45 1.88 4.32 14.51
C THR A 45 1.10 4.30 13.21
N ILE A 46 0.70 3.13 12.71
CA ILE A 46 -0.10 3.01 11.48
C ILE A 46 -1.48 3.66 11.64
N GLU A 47 -2.14 3.45 12.78
CA GLU A 47 -3.47 4.00 13.06
C GLU A 47 -3.52 5.53 13.13
N LYS A 48 -2.42 6.18 13.49
CA LYS A 48 -2.33 7.66 13.59
C LYS A 48 -1.88 8.32 12.29
N MET A 49 -1.38 7.56 11.31
CA MET A 49 -0.75 8.12 10.13
C MET A 49 -1.73 8.60 9.05
N SER A 50 -2.96 8.10 9.02
CA SER A 50 -3.92 8.50 7.99
C SER A 50 -5.26 8.92 8.56
N ALA A 51 -5.85 9.96 7.97
CA ALA A 51 -7.14 10.50 8.41
C ALA A 51 -8.24 9.43 8.32
N LEU A 52 -8.10 8.47 7.40
CA LEU A 52 -9.05 7.39 7.17
C LEU A 52 -9.25 6.48 8.39
N HIS A 53 -8.23 6.31 9.23
CA HIS A 53 -8.31 5.47 10.44
C HIS A 53 -9.21 6.10 11.52
N HIS A 54 -9.34 7.43 11.50
CA HIS A 54 -10.26 8.16 12.38
C HIS A 54 -11.71 8.19 11.90
N VAL A 55 -11.99 7.67 10.70
CA VAL A 55 -13.36 7.57 10.15
C VAL A 55 -13.92 6.16 10.44
N PRO A 56 -15.04 6.04 11.19
CA PRO A 56 -15.75 4.78 11.40
C PRO A 56 -16.10 4.10 10.08
N LYS A 57 -16.05 2.76 10.03
CA LYS A 57 -16.21 1.98 8.77
C LYS A 57 -17.50 2.34 8.03
N GLU A 58 -18.57 2.59 8.77
CA GLU A 58 -19.91 2.91 8.26
C GLU A 58 -19.99 4.30 7.63
N ARG A 59 -19.05 5.19 7.98
CA ARG A 59 -18.97 6.57 7.46
C ARG A 59 -17.89 6.74 6.40
N ARG A 60 -17.17 5.68 6.04
CA ARG A 60 -16.13 5.74 5.00
C ARG A 60 -16.78 5.84 3.63
N MET A 61 -16.20 6.68 2.78
CA MET A 61 -16.65 6.82 1.40
C MET A 61 -16.43 5.53 0.60
N THR A 62 -17.51 5.04 -0.01
CA THR A 62 -17.55 3.85 -0.87
C THR A 62 -17.71 4.23 -2.34
N PHE A 63 -17.20 3.39 -3.24
CA PHE A 63 -17.37 3.55 -4.69
C PHE A 63 -18.06 2.30 -5.22
N ASP A 64 -19.09 2.47 -6.04
CA ASP A 64 -19.72 1.35 -6.74
C ASP A 64 -19.03 1.14 -8.10
N ASP A 65 -18.22 0.08 -8.15
CA ASP A 65 -17.50 -0.36 -9.35
C ASP A 65 -17.89 -1.78 -9.78
N SER A 66 -18.94 -2.35 -9.18
CA SER A 66 -19.31 -3.77 -9.30
C SER A 66 -19.55 -4.23 -10.75
N HIS A 67 -19.91 -3.31 -11.64
CA HIS A 67 -20.23 -3.59 -13.04
C HIS A 67 -19.14 -3.16 -14.04
N LYS A 68 -17.99 -2.66 -13.57
CA LYS A 68 -16.95 -2.12 -14.45
C LYS A 68 -15.85 -3.15 -14.70
N LYS A 69 -15.57 -3.42 -15.98
CA LYS A 69 -14.45 -4.26 -16.40
C LYS A 69 -13.20 -3.39 -16.57
N TYR A 70 -12.18 -3.66 -15.77
CA TYR A 70 -10.89 -2.99 -15.83
C TYR A 70 -9.79 -3.97 -16.20
N THR A 71 -8.84 -3.55 -17.02
CA THR A 71 -7.54 -4.23 -17.12
C THR A 71 -6.77 -4.05 -15.82
N ARG A 72 -5.73 -4.87 -15.56
CA ARG A 72 -4.89 -4.75 -14.35
C ARG A 72 -4.34 -3.33 -14.16
N LEU A 73 -3.85 -2.71 -15.23
CA LEU A 73 -3.29 -1.35 -15.16
C LEU A 73 -4.37 -0.31 -14.86
N GLU A 74 -5.56 -0.45 -15.45
CA GLU A 74 -6.68 0.43 -15.17
C GLU A 74 -7.19 0.27 -13.74
N ALA A 75 -7.28 -0.96 -13.24
CA ALA A 75 -7.66 -1.24 -11.86
C ALA A 75 -6.68 -0.59 -10.86
N MET A 76 -5.38 -0.62 -11.13
CA MET A 76 -4.38 0.09 -10.31
C MET A 76 -4.58 1.62 -10.33
N LYS A 77 -4.93 2.19 -11.48
CA LYS A 77 -5.25 3.63 -11.60
C LYS A 77 -6.52 3.97 -10.81
N VAL A 78 -7.57 3.16 -10.95
CA VAL A 78 -8.84 3.30 -10.22
C VAL A 78 -8.57 3.27 -8.71
N ALA A 79 -7.84 2.26 -8.24
CA ALA A 79 -7.50 2.10 -6.84
C ALA A 79 -6.73 3.31 -6.28
N LYS A 80 -5.77 3.84 -7.05
CA LYS A 80 -5.01 5.04 -6.66
C LYS A 80 -5.91 6.27 -6.51
N GLU A 81 -6.85 6.48 -7.43
CA GLU A 81 -7.78 7.60 -7.32
C GLU A 81 -8.75 7.44 -6.16
N GLN A 82 -9.29 6.24 -5.95
CA GLN A 82 -10.19 5.96 -4.84
C GLN A 82 -9.50 6.17 -3.50
N ALA A 83 -8.25 5.74 -3.36
CA ALA A 83 -7.45 6.00 -2.17
C ALA A 83 -7.28 7.51 -1.91
N SER A 84 -6.95 8.28 -2.96
CA SER A 84 -6.78 9.74 -2.82
C SER A 84 -8.08 10.45 -2.41
N ILE A 85 -9.22 10.03 -2.94
CA ILE A 85 -10.51 10.63 -2.61
C ILE A 85 -10.97 10.23 -1.21
N ARG A 86 -10.73 8.97 -0.79
CA ARG A 86 -10.99 8.52 0.59
C ARG A 86 -10.20 9.32 1.61
N GLU A 87 -8.94 9.62 1.34
CA GLU A 87 -8.11 10.42 2.25
C GLU A 87 -8.67 11.85 2.37
N LYS A 88 -9.02 12.49 1.24
CA LYS A 88 -9.65 13.82 1.26
C LYS A 88 -10.96 13.83 2.04
N ALA A 89 -11.84 12.85 1.81
CA ALA A 89 -13.10 12.73 2.55
C ALA A 89 -12.86 12.55 4.06
N ALA A 90 -11.81 11.80 4.42
CA ALA A 90 -11.42 11.62 5.80
C ALA A 90 -10.84 12.88 6.43
N ASP A 91 -10.09 13.72 5.69
CA ASP A 91 -9.62 15.02 6.16
C ASP A 91 -10.81 15.94 6.54
N TYR A 92 -11.88 15.99 5.73
CA TYR A 92 -13.08 16.75 6.07
C TYR A 92 -13.72 16.24 7.38
N SER A 93 -13.78 14.92 7.54
CA SER A 93 -14.34 14.29 8.74
C SER A 93 -13.50 14.57 9.99
N ARG A 94 -12.16 14.54 9.85
CA ARG A 94 -11.22 14.90 10.92
C ARG A 94 -11.37 16.36 11.35
N ASP A 95 -11.54 17.26 10.40
CA ASP A 95 -11.73 18.70 10.63
C ASP A 95 -13.13 19.05 11.19
N GLY A 96 -14.01 18.05 11.41
CA GLY A 96 -15.39 18.26 11.84
C GLY A 96 -16.28 18.92 10.78
N LYS A 97 -15.84 18.97 9.53
CA LYS A 97 -16.59 19.55 8.40
C LYS A 97 -17.47 18.48 7.77
N LYS A 98 -18.62 18.90 7.24
CA LYS A 98 -19.47 18.02 6.44
C LYS A 98 -18.75 17.66 5.15
N VAL A 99 -18.66 16.36 4.84
CA VAL A 99 -18.04 15.87 3.61
C VAL A 99 -18.93 16.27 2.41
N PRO A 100 -18.41 16.99 1.40
CA PRO A 100 -19.15 17.32 0.20
C PRO A 100 -19.06 16.16 -0.82
N ASP A 101 -19.83 15.10 -0.58
CA ASP A 101 -19.77 13.84 -1.33
C ASP A 101 -19.95 14.03 -2.84
N ASP A 102 -20.91 14.86 -3.26
CA ASP A 102 -21.19 15.12 -4.68
C ASP A 102 -20.02 15.78 -5.41
N ASP A 103 -19.35 16.73 -4.76
CA ASP A 103 -18.20 17.43 -5.33
C ASP A 103 -16.98 16.52 -5.42
N LEU A 104 -16.72 15.72 -4.38
CA LEU A 104 -15.65 14.75 -4.38
C LEU A 104 -15.86 13.67 -5.46
N MET A 105 -17.10 13.20 -5.63
CA MET A 105 -17.47 12.26 -6.68
C MET A 105 -17.35 12.88 -8.08
N ARG A 106 -17.69 14.16 -8.24
CA ARG A 106 -17.49 14.88 -9.51
C ARG A 106 -16.00 15.00 -9.87
N VAL A 107 -15.16 15.33 -8.90
CA VAL A 107 -13.70 15.39 -9.08
C VAL A 107 -13.13 14.01 -9.41
N TYR A 108 -13.57 12.99 -8.68
CA TYR A 108 -13.19 11.59 -8.91
C TYR A 108 -13.51 11.15 -10.35
N ASN A 109 -14.76 11.30 -10.78
CA ASN A 109 -15.20 10.89 -12.11
C ASN A 109 -14.45 11.62 -13.23
N LYS A 110 -14.17 12.92 -13.03
CA LYS A 110 -13.39 13.72 -13.99
C LYS A 110 -11.94 13.23 -14.09
N ALA A 111 -11.27 13.04 -12.95
CA ALA A 111 -9.88 12.60 -12.90
C ALA A 111 -9.72 11.18 -13.46
N LEU A 112 -10.64 10.28 -13.10
CA LEU A 112 -10.61 8.90 -13.55
C LEU A 112 -10.78 8.81 -15.07
N ARG A 113 -11.73 9.56 -15.64
CA ARG A 113 -11.93 9.61 -17.09
C ARG A 113 -10.69 10.08 -17.84
N GLN A 114 -9.95 11.04 -17.29
CA GLN A 114 -8.69 11.51 -17.87
C GLN A 114 -7.60 10.43 -17.81
N LYS A 115 -7.46 9.73 -16.68
CA LYS A 115 -6.40 8.72 -16.45
C LYS A 115 -6.63 7.41 -17.20
N LEU A 116 -7.89 7.06 -17.46
CA LEU A 116 -8.25 5.89 -18.27
C LEU A 116 -8.09 6.18 -19.77
N ARG A 117 -8.39 7.39 -20.24
CA ARG A 117 -8.23 7.78 -21.66
C ARG A 117 -6.78 7.87 -22.15
N GLY A 118 -5.84 8.12 -21.24
CA GLY A 118 -4.46 8.51 -21.60
C GLY A 118 -3.51 7.43 -22.14
N ARG A 119 -3.92 6.16 -22.33
CA ARG A 119 -2.95 5.11 -22.72
C ARG A 119 -3.43 3.98 -23.64
N ALA A 120 -4.54 4.14 -24.35
CA ALA A 120 -5.03 3.12 -25.29
C ALA A 120 -4.12 2.85 -26.52
N ARG A 121 -2.85 3.33 -26.52
CA ARG A 121 -1.91 3.21 -27.64
C ARG A 121 -0.62 2.44 -27.34
N ASP A 122 -0.40 1.98 -26.10
CA ASP A 122 0.92 1.51 -25.65
C ASP A 122 0.92 0.05 -25.15
N ASP A 123 -0.19 -0.67 -25.33
CA ASP A 123 -0.35 -2.07 -24.89
C ASP A 123 -0.42 -3.03 -26.09
N SER A 124 0.44 -2.82 -27.08
CA SER A 124 0.80 -3.91 -27.98
C SER A 124 1.64 -4.90 -27.17
N PRO A 125 1.26 -6.18 -27.08
CA PRO A 125 2.10 -7.16 -26.40
C PRO A 125 3.45 -7.19 -27.13
N ARG A 126 4.52 -6.79 -26.43
CA ARG A 126 5.88 -7.08 -26.88
C ARG A 126 5.99 -8.61 -26.89
N GLY A 127 5.81 -9.21 -28.08
CA GLY A 127 5.95 -10.64 -28.27
C GLY A 127 7.29 -11.14 -27.73
N PRO A 128 7.39 -12.41 -27.34
CA PRO A 128 8.60 -12.97 -26.77
C PRO A 128 9.77 -12.76 -27.75
N ARG A 129 10.82 -12.07 -27.28
CA ARG A 129 12.09 -11.99 -28.01
C ARG A 129 12.65 -13.41 -28.10
N ALA A 130 12.71 -13.96 -29.31
CA ALA A 130 13.39 -15.21 -29.57
C ALA A 130 14.87 -15.11 -29.12
N PRO A 131 15.41 -16.12 -28.44
CA PRO A 131 16.83 -16.14 -28.08
C PRO A 131 17.67 -16.22 -29.36
N ARG A 132 18.66 -15.32 -29.48
CA ARG A 132 19.66 -15.37 -30.55
C ARG A 132 20.54 -16.59 -30.32
N GLU A 133 20.52 -17.53 -31.25
CA GLU A 133 21.43 -18.66 -31.31
C GLU A 133 22.87 -18.11 -31.35
N ALA A 134 23.67 -18.47 -30.35
CA ALA A 134 25.08 -18.20 -30.33
C ALA A 134 25.75 -19.07 -31.39
N GLU A 135 26.36 -18.42 -32.38
CA GLU A 135 27.20 -19.05 -33.38
C GLU A 135 28.28 -19.90 -32.71
N ARG A 136 28.37 -21.13 -33.19
CA ARG A 136 29.33 -22.15 -32.81
C ARG A 136 30.75 -21.63 -33.11
N HIS A 137 31.60 -21.67 -32.10
CA HIS A 137 33.03 -21.87 -32.32
C HIS A 137 33.29 -23.38 -32.25
N GLU A 138 33.84 -23.93 -33.32
CA GLU A 138 34.49 -25.23 -33.32
C GLU A 138 35.94 -25.07 -33.84
N PRO A 139 36.82 -26.02 -33.47
CA PRO A 139 38.21 -25.76 -33.06
C PRO A 139 39.23 -25.59 -34.19
#